data_AF-A0A818WY55-F1
#
_entry.id   AF-A0A818WY55-F1
#
_cell.length_a   1.000
_cell.length_b   1.000
_cell.length_c   1.000
_cell.angle_alpha   90.00
_cell.angle_beta   90.00
_cell.angle_gamma   90.00
#
_symmetry.space_group_name_H-M   'P 1'
#
loop_
_entity.id
_entity.type
_entity.pdbx_description
1 polymer ?
#
loop_
_entity_poly.entity_id
_entity_poly.type
_entity_poly.pdbx_seq_one_letter_code
_entity_poly.pdbx_strand_id
1 'polypeptide(L)'
;MPPPCAIETCKRKSRALCHCCNKNLCPDHLKEHDDLINSQVNPLLDEIDNLDNQLSALNIDEVIGKCRQKLDKWRHDCHIVIDRFHEEKCQELQQCCVKQVVTHDDISSLKATINDIKRDINQFEENCILVDVHPLIINQNLVYIEEWTLNELIT
;
A
#
# COMPACT_ATOMS: atom_id res chain seq x y z
N MET A 1 9.24 27.42 84.94
CA MET A 1 7.76 27.53 84.91
C MET A 1 7.28 27.19 83.51
N PRO A 2 6.19 26.42 83.32
CA PRO A 2 5.68 26.13 81.98
C PRO A 2 5.21 27.43 81.31
N PRO A 3 5.50 27.66 80.02
CA PRO A 3 5.07 28.86 79.32
C PRO A 3 3.54 28.95 79.26
N PRO A 4 2.97 30.17 79.19
CA PRO A 4 1.54 30.33 78.95
C PRO A 4 1.15 29.78 77.58
N CYS A 5 -0.12 29.41 77.41
CA CYS A 5 -0.66 29.08 76.10
C CYS A 5 -0.52 30.29 75.16
N ALA A 6 -0.17 30.05 73.90
CA ALA A 6 0.04 31.08 72.88
C ALA A 6 -1.24 31.81 72.44
N ILE A 7 -2.39 31.45 73.02
CA ILE A 7 -3.68 32.09 72.77
C ILE A 7 -3.93 33.06 73.94
N GLU A 8 -4.00 34.36 73.63
CA GLU A 8 -4.01 35.44 74.62
C GLU A 8 -5.20 35.38 75.58
N THR A 9 -6.33 34.80 75.16
CA THR A 9 -7.54 34.60 75.98
C THR A 9 -7.45 33.38 76.91
N CYS A 10 -6.42 32.53 76.76
CA CYS A 10 -6.28 31.29 77.49
C CYS A 10 -5.46 31.46 78.78
N LYS A 11 -6.10 31.27 79.93
CA LYS A 11 -5.42 31.32 81.24
C LYS A 11 -4.66 30.04 81.60
N ARG A 12 -4.70 29.00 80.76
CA ARG A 12 -4.09 27.69 81.02
C ARG A 12 -2.61 27.69 80.62
N LYS A 13 -1.81 26.92 81.34
CA LYS A 13 -0.39 26.70 81.01
C LYS A 13 -0.27 25.78 79.78
N SER A 14 0.68 26.07 78.91
CA SER A 14 1.04 25.18 77.82
C SER A 14 1.53 23.84 78.37
N ARG A 15 1.23 22.75 77.65
CA ARG A 15 1.75 21.41 77.93
C ARG A 15 2.52 20.81 76.76
N ALA A 16 2.39 21.38 75.57
CA ALA A 16 3.06 20.89 74.36
C ALA A 16 3.36 22.05 73.41
N LEU A 17 4.40 21.89 72.61
CA LEU A 17 4.73 22.76 71.49
C LEU A 17 4.17 22.13 70.23
N CYS A 18 3.35 22.86 69.47
CA CYS A 18 3.02 22.44 68.12
C CYS A 18 4.21 22.73 67.21
N HIS A 19 4.80 21.71 66.61
CA HIS A 19 5.96 21.85 65.72
C HIS A 19 5.61 22.45 64.36
N CYS A 20 4.36 22.36 63.92
CA CYS A 20 3.92 22.94 62.64
C CYS A 20 3.89 24.47 62.66
N CYS A 21 3.50 25.07 63.79
CA CYS A 21 3.37 26.52 63.93
C CYS A 21 4.31 27.12 64.98
N ASN A 22 5.12 26.30 65.65
CA ASN A 22 6.04 26.65 66.74
C ASN A 22 5.36 27.40 67.90
N LYS A 23 4.10 27.05 68.22
CA LYS A 23 3.29 27.66 69.29
C LYS A 23 3.11 26.73 70.47
N ASN A 24 3.28 27.27 71.67
CA ASN A 24 3.05 26.57 72.94
C ASN A 24 1.54 26.51 73.23
N LEU A 25 0.92 25.32 73.21
CA LEU A 25 -0.52 25.15 73.36
C LEU A 25 -0.88 24.35 74.61
N CYS A 26 -2.01 24.70 75.24
CA CYS A 26 -2.63 23.84 76.24
C CYS A 26 -3.35 22.67 75.55
N PRO A 27 -3.69 21.59 76.29
CA PRO A 27 -4.29 20.40 75.68
C PRO A 27 -5.55 20.66 74.85
N ASP A 28 -6.46 21.51 75.33
CA ASP A 28 -7.71 21.82 74.63
C ASP A 28 -7.45 22.53 73.30
N HIS A 29 -6.60 23.56 73.29
CA HIS A 29 -6.28 24.29 72.06
C HIS A 29 -5.36 23.52 71.12
N LEU A 30 -4.57 22.56 71.63
CA LEU A 30 -3.85 21.63 70.76
C LEU A 30 -4.84 20.71 70.04
N LYS A 31 -5.85 20.20 70.77
CA LYS A 31 -6.91 19.39 70.16
C LYS A 31 -7.72 20.17 69.13
N GLU A 32 -8.15 21.39 69.45
CA GLU A 32 -8.86 22.24 68.48
C GLU A 32 -8.01 22.57 67.25
N HIS A 33 -6.70 22.77 67.45
CA HIS A 33 -5.76 22.99 66.36
C HIS A 33 -5.59 21.75 65.49
N ASP A 34 -5.47 20.57 66.09
CA ASP A 34 -5.40 19.30 65.37
C ASP A 34 -6.72 19.00 64.64
N ASP A 35 -7.87 19.27 65.27
CA ASP A 35 -9.19 19.14 64.66
C ASP A 35 -9.34 20.09 63.46
N LEU A 36 -8.87 21.34 63.57
CA LEU A 36 -8.86 22.31 62.47
C LEU A 36 -7.97 21.85 61.32
N ILE A 37 -6.76 21.36 61.61
CA ILE A 37 -5.86 20.82 60.58
C ILE A 37 -6.50 19.63 59.88
N ASN A 38 -7.04 18.68 60.64
CA ASN A 38 -7.70 17.50 60.07
C ASN A 38 -8.91 17.89 59.22
N SER A 39 -9.67 18.92 59.62
CA SER A 39 -10.80 19.43 58.82
C SER A 39 -10.38 20.03 57.48
N GLN A 40 -9.12 20.47 57.34
CA GLN A 40 -8.57 21.00 56.09
C GLN A 40 -7.84 19.93 55.27
N VAL A 41 -7.14 19.00 55.93
CA VAL A 41 -6.35 17.96 55.26
C VAL A 41 -7.24 16.84 54.71
N ASN A 42 -8.29 16.44 55.43
CA ASN A 42 -9.15 15.34 55.00
C ASN A 42 -9.83 15.61 53.64
N PRO A 43 -10.40 16.81 53.36
CA PRO A 43 -10.95 17.12 52.05
C PRO A 43 -9.92 17.07 50.91
N LEU A 44 -8.66 17.43 51.18
CA LEU A 44 -7.59 17.34 50.20
C LEU A 44 -7.21 15.89 49.89
N LEU A 45 -7.24 15.01 50.90
CA LEU A 45 -7.07 13.56 50.70
C LEU A 45 -8.20 13.00 49.84
N ASP A 46 -9.45 13.37 50.16
CA ASP A 46 -10.62 12.96 49.37
C ASP A 46 -10.52 13.44 47.91
N GLU A 47 -10.00 14.66 47.68
CA GLU A 47 -9.78 15.19 46.32
C GLU A 47 -8.67 14.45 45.58
N ILE A 48 -7.56 14.13 46.26
CA ILE A 48 -6.47 13.33 45.69
C ILE A 48 -6.99 11.93 45.30
N ASP A 49 -7.73 11.28 46.18
CA ASP A 49 -8.31 9.96 45.93
C ASP A 49 -9.31 10.01 44.77
N ASN A 50 -10.12 11.06 44.67
CA ASN A 50 -11.02 11.25 43.54
C ASN A 50 -10.27 11.46 42.22
N LEU A 51 -9.20 12.25 42.22
CA LEU A 51 -8.36 12.46 41.03
C LEU A 51 -7.64 11.17 40.61
N ASP A 52 -7.14 10.38 41.56
CA ASP A 52 -6.49 9.09 41.28
C ASP A 52 -7.47 8.07 40.68
N ASN A 53 -8.71 8.02 41.20
CA ASN A 53 -9.77 7.21 40.64
C ASN A 53 -10.16 7.66 39.22
N GLN A 54 -10.24 8.97 38.96
CA GLN A 54 -10.50 9.51 37.63
C GLN A 54 -9.37 9.19 36.65
N LEU A 55 -8.12 9.31 37.09
CA LEU A 55 -6.94 8.97 36.29
C LEU A 55 -6.91 7.47 35.97
N SER A 56 -7.25 6.62 36.93
CA SER A 56 -7.38 5.18 36.75
C SER A 56 -8.53 4.79 35.81
N ALA A 57 -9.63 5.55 35.83
CA ALA A 57 -10.76 5.36 34.93
C ALA A 57 -10.46 5.77 33.47
N LEU A 58 -9.51 6.68 33.26
CA LEU A 58 -8.93 6.96 31.95
C LEU A 58 -8.07 5.76 31.55
N ASN A 59 -8.70 4.71 31.03
CA ASN A 59 -8.08 3.47 30.60
C ASN A 59 -7.25 3.69 29.30
N ILE A 60 -6.16 4.44 29.43
CA ILE A 60 -5.27 4.82 28.32
C ILE A 60 -4.71 3.57 27.64
N ASP A 61 -4.41 2.53 28.41
CA ASP A 61 -3.91 1.27 27.88
C ASP A 61 -4.93 0.56 26.98
N GLU A 62 -6.21 0.58 27.35
CA GLU A 62 -7.27 0.05 26.50
C GLU A 62 -7.42 0.86 25.21
N VAL A 63 -7.35 2.19 25.28
CA VAL A 63 -7.42 3.06 24.09
C VAL A 63 -6.23 2.80 23.16
N ILE A 64 -5.01 2.76 23.70
CA ILE A 64 -3.79 2.44 22.95
C ILE A 64 -3.88 1.04 22.36
N GLY A 65 -4.36 0.06 23.12
CA GLY A 65 -4.57 -1.31 22.67
C GLY A 65 -5.52 -1.39 21.47
N LYS A 66 -6.68 -0.71 21.54
CA LYS A 66 -7.64 -0.63 20.43
C LYS A 66 -7.05 0.05 19.20
N CYS A 67 -6.28 1.12 19.37
CA CYS A 67 -5.60 1.79 18.26
C CYS A 67 -4.56 0.88 17.59
N ARG A 68 -3.76 0.16 18.37
CA ARG A 68 -2.77 -0.81 17.85
C ARG A 68 -3.45 -1.93 17.06
N GLN A 69 -4.52 -2.52 17.58
CA GLN A 69 -5.29 -3.55 16.87
C GLN A 69 -5.83 -3.06 15.52
N LYS A 70 -6.34 -1.82 15.46
CA LYS A 70 -6.81 -1.22 14.21
C LYS A 70 -5.67 -1.02 13.20
N LEU A 71 -4.51 -0.58 13.67
CA LEU A 71 -3.32 -0.41 12.82
C LEU A 71 -2.82 -1.75 12.28
N ASP A 72 -2.74 -2.79 13.13
CA ASP A 72 -2.31 -4.12 12.71
C ASP A 72 -3.25 -4.72 11.67
N LYS A 73 -4.57 -4.56 11.89
CA LYS A 73 -5.57 -4.96 10.92
C LYS A 73 -5.41 -4.22 9.59
N TRP A 74 -5.32 -2.89 9.63
CA TRP A 74 -5.12 -2.09 8.42
C TRP A 74 -3.85 -2.50 7.66
N ARG A 75 -2.75 -2.74 8.39
CA ARG A 75 -1.48 -3.18 7.79
C ARG A 75 -1.62 -4.53 7.11
N HIS A 76 -2.29 -5.49 7.76
CA HIS A 76 -2.57 -6.80 7.19
C HIS A 76 -3.45 -6.72 5.94
N ASP A 77 -4.54 -5.95 6.00
CA ASP A 77 -5.46 -5.76 4.88
C ASP A 77 -4.74 -5.12 3.68
N CYS A 78 -3.85 -4.14 3.91
CA CYS A 78 -3.01 -3.55 2.86
C CYS A 78 -2.08 -4.58 2.20
N HIS A 79 -1.41 -5.43 2.99
CA HIS A 79 -0.55 -6.48 2.44
C HIS A 79 -1.33 -7.43 1.52
N ILE A 80 -2.52 -7.88 1.95
CA ILE A 80 -3.38 -8.74 1.12
C ILE A 80 -3.70 -8.09 -0.23
N VAL A 81 -4.06 -6.79 -0.21
CA VAL A 81 -4.40 -6.06 -1.44
C VAL A 81 -3.19 -5.94 -2.37
N ILE A 82 -2.01 -5.64 -1.83
CA ILE A 82 -0.76 -5.52 -2.59
C ILE A 82 -0.39 -6.86 -3.21
N ASP A 83 -0.42 -7.94 -2.43
CA ASP A 83 -0.04 -9.28 -2.89
C ASP A 83 -0.96 -9.75 -4.00
N ARG A 84 -2.29 -9.55 -3.84
CA ARG A 84 -3.27 -9.87 -4.89
C ARG A 84 -2.99 -9.08 -6.17
N PHE A 85 -2.80 -7.77 -6.06
CA PHE A 85 -2.53 -6.93 -7.24
C PHE A 85 -1.23 -7.34 -7.94
N HIS A 86 -0.18 -7.64 -7.17
CA HIS A 86 1.09 -8.12 -7.71
C HIS A 86 0.90 -9.42 -8.49
N GLU A 87 0.20 -10.39 -7.91
CA GLU A 87 -0.05 -11.68 -8.55
C GLU A 87 -0.90 -11.55 -9.83
N GLU A 88 -1.98 -10.76 -9.79
CA GLU A 88 -2.79 -10.44 -10.97
C GLU A 88 -1.93 -9.84 -12.10
N LYS A 89 -1.05 -8.88 -11.79
CA LYS A 89 -0.18 -8.25 -12.79
C LYS A 89 0.89 -9.19 -13.32
N CYS A 90 1.46 -10.05 -12.49
CA CYS A 90 2.38 -11.09 -12.94
C CYS A 90 1.70 -12.03 -13.95
N GLN A 91 0.47 -12.45 -13.68
CA GLN A 91 -0.28 -13.32 -14.58
C GLN A 91 -0.62 -12.63 -15.91
N GLU A 92 -1.07 -11.37 -15.87
CA GLU A 92 -1.33 -10.57 -17.08
C GLU A 92 -0.08 -10.46 -17.96
N LEU A 93 1.07 -10.13 -17.35
CA LEU A 93 2.34 -10.02 -18.06
C LEU A 93 2.78 -11.35 -18.67
N GLN A 94 2.65 -12.45 -17.92
CA GLN A 94 2.98 -13.78 -18.42
C GLN A 94 2.12 -14.15 -19.64
N GLN A 95 0.81 -13.89 -19.59
CA GLN A 95 -0.08 -14.14 -20.72
C GLN A 95 0.29 -13.28 -21.94
N CYS A 96 0.68 -12.02 -21.71
CA CYS A 96 1.13 -11.13 -22.79
C CYS A 96 2.41 -11.66 -23.45
N CYS A 97 3.41 -12.05 -22.65
CA CYS A 97 4.65 -12.62 -23.15
C CYS A 97 4.42 -13.90 -23.96
N VAL A 98 3.58 -14.82 -23.47
CA VAL A 98 3.24 -16.06 -24.21
C VAL A 98 2.61 -15.74 -25.56
N LYS A 99 1.64 -14.82 -25.61
CA LYS A 99 1.02 -14.39 -26.88
C LYS A 99 2.05 -13.80 -27.83
N GLN A 100 2.97 -12.97 -27.33
CA GLN A 100 4.00 -12.34 -28.15
C GLN A 100 4.99 -13.36 -28.73
N VAL A 101 5.37 -14.39 -27.97
CA VAL A 101 6.21 -15.49 -28.46
C VAL A 101 5.51 -16.26 -29.57
N VAL A 102 4.23 -16.64 -29.38
CA VAL A 102 3.45 -17.33 -30.42
C VAL A 102 3.37 -16.51 -31.71
N THR A 103 3.04 -15.21 -31.62
CA THR A 103 3.01 -14.34 -32.79
C THR A 103 4.37 -14.24 -33.47
N HIS A 104 5.48 -14.22 -32.72
CA HIS A 104 6.81 -14.19 -33.29
C HIS A 104 7.16 -15.48 -34.06
N ASP A 105 6.77 -16.64 -33.53
CA ASP A 105 6.97 -17.94 -34.18
C ASP A 105 6.12 -18.06 -35.45
N ASP A 106 4.88 -17.57 -35.42
CA ASP A 106 4.01 -17.50 -36.60
C ASP A 106 4.60 -16.59 -37.69
N ILE A 107 5.09 -15.41 -37.32
CA ILE A 107 5.77 -14.48 -38.24
C ILE A 107 7.01 -15.14 -38.85
N SER A 108 7.80 -15.85 -38.04
CA SER A 108 9.00 -16.55 -38.50
C SER A 108 8.65 -17.65 -39.50
N SER A 109 7.58 -18.41 -39.24
CA SER A 109 7.08 -19.47 -40.12
C SER A 109 6.54 -18.91 -41.45
N LEU A 110 5.77 -17.82 -41.39
CA LEU A 110 5.29 -17.12 -42.58
C LEU A 110 6.43 -16.57 -43.43
N LYS A 111 7.45 -15.98 -42.78
CA LYS A 111 8.64 -15.46 -43.47
C LYS A 111 9.41 -16.56 -44.19
N ALA A 112 9.55 -17.74 -43.58
CA ALA A 112 10.15 -18.91 -44.23
C ALA A 112 9.36 -19.32 -45.48
N THR A 113 8.03 -19.44 -45.35
CA THR A 113 7.14 -19.82 -46.46
C THR A 113 7.20 -18.82 -47.61
N ILE A 114 7.21 -17.51 -47.33
CA ILE A 114 7.34 -16.46 -48.36
C ILE A 114 8.67 -16.60 -49.10
N ASN A 115 9.77 -16.87 -48.39
CA ASN A 115 11.07 -17.05 -49.01
C ASN A 115 11.11 -18.28 -49.92
N ASP A 116 10.47 -19.39 -49.51
CA ASP A 116 10.34 -20.58 -50.34
C ASP A 116 9.53 -20.30 -51.61
N ILE A 117 8.34 -19.68 -51.48
CA ILE A 117 7.52 -19.30 -52.64
C ILE A 117 8.29 -18.37 -53.59
N LYS A 118 9.03 -17.40 -53.04
CA LYS A 118 9.84 -16.48 -53.85
C LYS A 118 10.91 -17.23 -54.64
N ARG A 119 11.56 -18.22 -54.02
CA ARG A 119 12.52 -19.09 -54.71
C ARG A 119 11.84 -19.88 -55.82
N ASP A 120 10.67 -20.44 -55.56
CA ASP A 120 9.92 -21.25 -56.53
C ASP A 120 9.46 -20.40 -57.74
N ILE A 121 9.02 -19.16 -57.51
CA ILE A 121 8.68 -18.21 -58.58
C ILE A 121 9.90 -17.89 -59.44
N ASN A 122 11.05 -17.57 -58.82
CA ASN A 122 12.26 -17.27 -59.57
C ASN A 122 12.71 -18.47 -60.42
N GLN A 123 12.62 -19.70 -59.88
CA GLN A 123 12.90 -20.91 -60.65
C GLN A 123 11.92 -21.11 -61.79
N PHE A 124 10.65 -20.79 -61.61
CA PHE A 124 9.65 -20.87 -62.67
C PHE A 124 9.98 -19.87 -63.79
N GLU A 125 10.28 -18.61 -63.45
CA GLU A 125 10.69 -17.59 -64.42
C GLU A 125 11.93 -18.00 -65.23
N GLU A 126 12.94 -18.58 -64.58
CA GLU A 126 14.16 -19.08 -65.24
C GLU A 126 13.90 -20.26 -66.18
N ASN A 127 12.89 -21.08 -65.89
CA ASN A 127 12.59 -22.32 -66.62
C ASN A 127 11.40 -22.19 -67.60
N CYS A 128 10.81 -21.00 -67.72
CA CYS A 128 9.70 -20.76 -68.64
C CYS A 128 10.16 -20.89 -70.10
N ILE A 129 9.50 -21.79 -70.85
CA ILE A 129 9.67 -21.91 -72.29
C ILE A 129 8.68 -20.96 -72.96
N LEU A 130 9.20 -20.06 -73.79
CA LEU A 130 8.38 -19.20 -74.64
C LEU A 130 7.82 -20.06 -75.77
N VAL A 131 6.53 -20.40 -75.70
CA VAL A 131 5.83 -21.16 -76.74
C VAL A 131 5.20 -20.17 -77.70
N ASP A 132 5.77 -20.09 -78.89
CA ASP A 132 5.25 -19.27 -79.96
C ASP A 132 4.23 -20.06 -80.79
N VAL A 133 2.97 -19.63 -80.79
CA VAL A 133 1.86 -20.33 -81.43
C VAL A 133 1.43 -19.57 -82.66
N HIS A 134 1.79 -20.11 -83.83
CA HIS A 134 1.44 -19.51 -85.12
C HIS A 134 0.19 -20.16 -85.71
N PRO A 135 -0.74 -19.36 -86.29
CA PRO A 135 -1.83 -19.89 -87.08
C PRO A 135 -1.29 -20.64 -88.31
N LEU A 136 -1.72 -21.88 -88.50
CA LEU A 136 -1.40 -22.64 -89.71
C LEU A 136 -2.38 -22.25 -90.82
N ILE A 137 -1.90 -21.58 -91.86
CA ILE A 137 -2.74 -21.20 -93.00
C ILE A 137 -2.65 -22.28 -94.08
N ILE A 138 -3.80 -22.86 -94.45
CA ILE A 138 -3.91 -23.87 -95.51
C ILE A 138 -4.65 -23.26 -96.70
N ASN A 139 -3.95 -23.04 -97.82
CA ASN A 139 -4.53 -22.58 -99.06
C ASN A 139 -4.08 -23.44 -100.25
N GLN A 140 -5.05 -23.86 -101.07
CA GLN A 140 -4.95 -24.64 -102.31
C GLN A 140 -3.52 -25.13 -102.67
N ASN A 141 -3.12 -26.23 -102.00
CA ASN A 141 -1.89 -27.02 -102.19
C ASN A 141 -0.57 -26.49 -101.56
N LEU A 142 -0.60 -25.46 -100.72
CA LEU A 142 0.57 -25.00 -99.95
C LEU A 142 0.20 -24.79 -98.47
N VAL A 143 1.05 -25.31 -97.58
CA VAL A 143 1.01 -25.07 -96.12
C VAL A 143 2.17 -24.14 -95.78
N TYR A 144 1.88 -23.01 -95.14
CA TYR A 144 2.92 -22.10 -94.68
C TYR A 144 2.59 -21.52 -93.31
N ILE A 145 3.64 -21.14 -92.59
CA ILE A 145 3.60 -20.48 -91.28
C ILE A 145 3.83 -18.98 -91.55
N GLU A 146 3.01 -18.12 -90.94
CA GLU A 146 3.13 -16.66 -91.07
C GLU A 146 4.33 -16.15 -90.24
N GLU A 147 5.28 -15.44 -90.85
CA GLU A 147 6.43 -14.83 -90.15
C GLU A 147 6.05 -13.46 -89.57
N TRP A 148 6.41 -13.18 -88.31
CA TRP A 148 6.20 -11.87 -87.68
C TRP A 148 7.17 -10.79 -88.18
N THR A 149 6.66 -9.58 -88.44
CA THR A 149 7.45 -8.34 -88.33
C THR A 149 7.35 -7.81 -86.91
N LEU A 150 8.45 -7.88 -86.15
CA LEU A 150 8.57 -7.27 -84.82
C LEU A 150 8.29 -5.76 -84.90
N ASN A 151 7.09 -5.33 -84.51
CA ASN A 151 6.81 -3.95 -84.13
C ASN A 151 5.90 -3.97 -82.91
N GLU A 152 6.39 -3.33 -81.85
CA GLU A 152 5.70 -2.96 -80.60
C GLU A 152 5.40 -4.08 -79.58
N LEU A 153 6.40 -4.41 -78.76
CA LEU A 153 6.20 -4.88 -77.38
C LEU A 153 7.31 -4.33 -76.46
N ILE A 154 7.53 -3.00 -76.50
CA ILE A 154 8.17 -2.27 -75.40
C ILE A 154 7.36 -0.98 -75.18
N THR A 155 6.35 -1.07 -74.33
CA THR A 155 5.80 0.04 -73.53
C THR A 155 5.31 -0.50 -72.21
#